data_AF-A0A954S5G3-F1
#
_entry.id   AF-A0A954S5G3-F1
#
_cell.length_a   1.000
_cell.length_b   1.000
_cell.length_c   1.000
_cell.angle_alpha   90.00
_cell.angle_beta   90.00
_cell.angle_gamma   90.00
#
_symmetry.space_group_name_H-M   'P 1'
#
loop_
_entity.id
_entity.type
_entity.pdbx_description
1 polymer ?
#
loop_
_entity_poly.entity_id
_entity_poly.type
_entity_poly.pdbx_seq_one_letter_code
_entity_poly.pdbx_strand_id
1 'polypeptide(L)' 'TNAIDVHINRLRSKLDRDFGVPLIHTVRGHGYVLRASE' A
#
# COMPACT_ATOMS: atom_id res chain seq x y z
N THR A 1 6.27 1.16 17.23
CA THR A 1 6.16 0.49 15.91
C THR A 1 4.71 0.40 15.54
N ASN A 2 4.23 1.30 14.69
CA ASN A 2 2.80 1.34 14.36
C ASN A 2 2.41 0.05 13.63
N ALA A 3 1.51 -0.75 14.20
CA ALA A 3 1.12 -2.04 13.63
C ALA A 3 0.54 -1.88 12.21
N ILE A 4 -0.11 -0.74 11.95
CA ILE A 4 -0.68 -0.41 10.65
C ILE A 4 0.40 -0.34 9.58
N ASP A 5 1.51 0.37 9.81
CA ASP A 5 2.61 0.49 8.86
C ASP A 5 3.24 -0.88 8.54
N VAL A 6 3.36 -1.76 9.54
CA VAL A 6 3.87 -3.13 9.35
C VAL A 6 2.94 -3.94 8.45
N HIS A 7 1.63 -3.88 8.68
CA HIS A 7 0.65 -4.60 7.87
C HIS A 7 0.57 -4.05 6.44
N ILE A 8 0.60 -2.72 6.26
CA ILE A 8 0.60 -2.09 4.94
C ILE A 8 1.85 -2.47 4.15
N ASN A 9 3.04 -2.47 4.76
CA ASN A 9 4.26 -2.91 4.08
C ASN A 9 4.18 -4.37 3.62
N ARG A 10 3.70 -5.27 4.48
CA ARG A 10 3.50 -6.69 4.10
C ARG A 10 2.51 -6.84 2.96
N LEU A 11 1.47 -6.02 2.92
CA LEU A 11 0.47 -6.05 1.85
C LEU A 11 1.06 -5.55 0.52
N ARG A 12 1.82 -4.44 0.55
CA ARG A 12 2.54 -3.91 -0.63
C ARG A 12 3.49 -4.94 -1.22
N SER A 13 4.32 -5.59 -0.41
CA SER A 13 5.26 -6.61 -0.90
C SER A 13 4.57 -7.81 -1.57
N LYS A 14 3.33 -8.13 -1.20
CA LYS A 14 2.55 -9.19 -1.87
C LYS A 14 1.97 -8.69 -3.19
N LEU A 15 1.36 -7.50 -3.19
CA LEU A 15 0.72 -6.93 -4.37
C LEU A 15 1.73 -6.51 -5.45
N ASP A 16 2.85 -5.91 -5.07
CA ASP A 16 3.86 -5.43 -6.02
C ASP A 16 4.47 -6.58 -6.85
N ARG A 17 4.54 -7.79 -6.28
CA ARG A 17 5.00 -9.00 -7.01
C ARG A 17 4.03 -9.45 -8.10
N ASP A 18 2.73 -9.30 -7.85
CA ASP A 18 1.69 -9.85 -8.71
C ASP A 18 1.21 -8.84 -9.76
N PHE A 19 1.24 -7.54 -9.43
CA PHE A 19 0.64 -6.49 -10.26
C PHE A 19 1.66 -5.59 -10.94
N GLY A 20 2.94 -5.59 -10.53
CA GLY A 20 4.00 -4.78 -11.15
C GLY A 20 3.84 -3.26 -11.03
N VAL A 21 2.74 -2.79 -10.43
CA VAL A 21 2.43 -1.39 -10.16
C VAL A 21 1.99 -1.20 -8.71
N PRO A 22 2.33 -0.08 -8.05
CA PRO A 22 1.92 0.16 -6.66
C PRO A 22 0.41 0.41 -6.58
N LEU A 23 -0.31 -0.49 -5.92
CA LEU A 23 -1.77 -0.35 -5.74
C LEU A 23 -2.14 0.44 -4.48
N ILE A 24 -1.30 0.43 -3.46
CA ILE A 24 -1.55 1.10 -2.17
C ILE A 24 -0.78 2.42 -2.15
N HIS A 25 -1.50 3.53 -1.96
CA HIS A 25 -0.96 4.88 -1.92
C HIS A 25 -1.18 5.49 -0.54
N THR A 26 -0.21 6.26 -0.05
CA THR A 26 -0.34 6.96 1.23
C THR A 26 -0.90 8.36 1.00
N VAL A 27 -2.02 8.68 1.64
CA VAL A 27 -2.63 10.01 1.63
C VAL A 27 -2.40 10.66 2.99
N ARG A 28 -1.55 11.69 3.02
CA ARG A 28 -1.19 12.39 4.25
C ARG A 28 -2.45 12.96 4.93
N GLY A 29 -2.57 12.72 6.24
CA GLY A 29 -3.72 13.15 7.04
C GLY A 29 -5.00 12.31 6.84
N HIS A 30 -5.01 11.33 5.93
CA HIS A 30 -6.19 10.52 5.61
C HIS A 30 -5.95 9.01 5.72
N GLY A 31 -4.70 8.54 5.56
CA GLY A 31 -4.34 7.13 5.69
C GLY A 31 -3.84 6.54 4.36
N TYR A 32 -4.38 5.40 3.94
CA TYR A 32 -3.98 4.70 2.72
C TYR A 32 -5.17 4.50 1.80
N VAL A 33 -4.94 4.54 0.49
CA VAL A 33 -5.96 4.30 -0.54
C VAL A 33 -5.49 3.22 -1.50
N LEU A 34 -6.41 2.37 -1.95
CA LEU A 34 -6.15 1.39 -2.99
C LEU A 34 -6.61 1.96 -4.34
N ARG A 35 -5.70 2.16 -5.29
CA ARG A 35 -6.02 2.57 -6.68
C ARG A 35 -5.02 1.96 -7.65
N ALA A 36 -5.49 1.47 -8.78
CA ALA A 36 -4.63 1.21 -9.93
C ALA A 36 -4.20 2.58 -10.50
N SER A 37 -2.90 2.83 -10.64
CA SER A 37 -2.43 3.99 -11.40
C SER A 37 -3.00 3.88 -12.81
N GLU A 38 -3.66 4.95 -13.27
CA GLU A 38 -4.14 5.06 -14.66
C GLU A 38 -3.02 4.88 -15.67
#